data_AF-A0A1F3GVU3-F1
#
_entry.id   AF-A0A1F3GVU3-F1
#
_cell.length_a   1.000
_cell.length_b   1.000
_cell.length_c   1.000
_cell.angle_alpha   90.00
_cell.angle_beta   90.00
_cell.angle_gamma   90.00
#
_symmetry.space_group_name_H-M   'P 1'
#
loop_
_entity.id
_entity.type
_entity.pdbx_description
1 polymer ?
#
loop_
_entity_poly.entity_id
_entity_poly.type
_entity_poly.pdbx_seq_one_letter_code
_entity_poly.pdbx_strand_id
1 'polypeptide(L)'
;MPAGKPVETGNTYKNPVVNYSLPDPTIIKAGDGNYYLYATEDIKNTPIHRSKDLINWELVGTAFTDETRPTFEPRGGLWAPDINYVNGRYVLYYSMSVWGGEWTCGIGVAIADKPEGPFTDQGKLFRSNEIDVKNSIDQFYIEEGGKKYLFWGSFRGLYAIELSDDGLSLKPGAEKRQVAGTAYEGVYIHKRNGFYYMFASIGSCCEGLKSTYTTVVGRSKDLFGPYLDKQGRSMMDNHHEVVIGKNEQFVGTGHNSEIVQDSKGKDWIFYHAVSVDNPKGRVLMLDQVRWENDWPYIAGGTPSLKADRPVF
;
A
#
# COMPACT_ATOMS: atom_id res chain seq x y z
N MET A 1 -29.64 -15.44 -29.51
CA MET A 1 -28.60 -16.44 -29.19
C MET A 1 -27.65 -15.81 -28.20
N PRO A 2 -27.39 -16.39 -27.02
CA PRO A 2 -26.52 -15.76 -26.04
C PRO A 2 -25.09 -15.71 -26.60
N ALA A 3 -24.51 -14.51 -26.59
CA ALA A 3 -23.13 -14.27 -26.98
C ALA A 3 -22.21 -15.15 -26.12
N GLY A 4 -21.36 -15.93 -26.78
CA GLY A 4 -20.41 -16.82 -26.11
C GLY A 4 -19.51 -16.04 -25.15
N LYS A 5 -19.29 -16.60 -23.96
CA LYS A 5 -18.23 -16.14 -23.05
C LYS A 5 -16.90 -16.14 -23.83
N PRO A 6 -16.05 -15.10 -23.69
CA PRO A 6 -14.70 -15.18 -24.20
C PRO A 6 -13.99 -16.36 -23.54
N VAL A 7 -13.44 -17.26 -24.36
CA VAL A 7 -12.53 -18.31 -23.90
C VAL A 7 -11.22 -17.61 -23.52
N GLU A 8 -10.82 -17.67 -22.26
CA GLU A 8 -9.49 -17.22 -21.80
C GLU A 8 -8.40 -18.12 -22.42
N THR A 9 -7.80 -17.70 -23.52
CA THR A 9 -6.77 -18.48 -24.25
C THR A 9 -5.34 -18.00 -23.99
N GLY A 10 -5.05 -17.46 -22.81
CA GLY A 10 -3.69 -17.05 -22.47
C GLY A 10 -3.32 -17.33 -21.01
N ASN A 11 -2.26 -18.12 -20.78
CA ASN A 11 -1.68 -18.34 -19.45
C ASN A 11 -0.85 -17.15 -18.93
N THR A 12 -0.88 -16.00 -19.62
CA THR A 12 -0.01 -14.84 -19.33
C THR A 12 -0.79 -13.53 -19.30
N TYR A 13 -0.30 -12.54 -18.55
CA TYR A 13 -0.76 -11.14 -18.58
C TYR A 13 0.39 -10.21 -18.99
N LYS A 14 0.08 -8.92 -19.16
CA LYS A 14 1.05 -7.84 -19.41
C LYS A 14 0.85 -6.72 -18.39
N ASN A 15 1.94 -6.09 -17.97
CA ASN A 15 1.85 -4.84 -17.23
C ASN A 15 1.74 -3.63 -18.18
N PRO A 16 1.16 -2.52 -17.69
CA PRO A 16 0.43 -2.41 -16.42
C PRO A 16 -0.90 -3.18 -16.48
N VAL A 17 -1.37 -3.68 -15.33
CA VAL A 17 -2.71 -4.31 -15.23
C VAL A 17 -3.84 -3.28 -15.23
N VAL A 18 -3.54 -2.03 -14.85
CA VAL A 18 -4.41 -0.86 -15.06
C VAL A 18 -3.59 0.29 -15.63
N ASN A 19 -3.93 0.75 -16.85
CA ASN A 19 -3.15 1.73 -17.61
C ASN A 19 -3.66 3.17 -17.49
N TYR A 20 -4.05 3.60 -16.29
CA TYR A 20 -4.31 4.98 -15.91
C TYR A 20 -3.81 5.22 -14.48
N SER A 21 -3.78 6.47 -14.02
CA SER A 21 -3.26 6.79 -12.68
C SER A 21 -4.08 6.08 -11.59
N LEU A 22 -3.43 5.18 -10.87
CA LEU A 22 -3.97 4.43 -9.76
C LEU A 22 -2.86 4.19 -8.72
N PRO A 23 -2.46 5.25 -8.00
CA PRO A 23 -1.28 5.22 -7.17
C PRO A 23 -1.54 4.69 -5.77
N ASP A 24 -0.45 4.32 -5.10
CA ASP A 24 -0.43 3.94 -3.69
C ASP A 24 -1.48 2.85 -3.38
N PRO A 25 -1.46 1.71 -4.11
CA PRO A 25 -2.49 0.69 -3.99
C PRO A 25 -2.45 -0.04 -2.66
N THR A 26 -3.63 -0.24 -2.05
CA THR A 26 -3.88 -1.24 -1.00
C THR A 26 -4.94 -2.22 -1.50
N ILE A 27 -4.88 -3.48 -1.07
CA ILE A 27 -5.73 -4.56 -1.57
C ILE A 27 -6.23 -5.46 -0.43
N ILE A 28 -7.50 -5.85 -0.52
CA ILE A 28 -8.09 -6.86 0.36
C ILE A 28 -8.86 -7.90 -0.43
N LYS A 29 -8.77 -9.17 -0.02
CA LYS A 29 -9.70 -10.21 -0.47
C LYS A 29 -10.93 -10.19 0.44
N ALA A 30 -12.07 -9.84 -0.11
CA ALA A 30 -13.32 -9.73 0.62
C ALA A 30 -14.01 -11.11 0.81
N GLY A 31 -14.97 -11.16 1.73
CA GLY A 31 -15.73 -12.38 2.06
C GLY A 31 -16.61 -12.90 0.92
N ASP A 32 -16.86 -12.09 -0.11
CA ASP A 32 -17.57 -12.49 -1.33
C ASP A 32 -16.66 -13.20 -2.36
N GLY A 33 -15.37 -13.33 -2.04
CA GLY A 33 -14.35 -13.97 -2.88
C GLY A 33 -13.68 -13.06 -3.90
N ASN A 34 -14.11 -11.80 -4.03
CA ASN A 34 -13.47 -10.82 -4.92
C ASN A 34 -12.30 -10.11 -4.20
N TYR A 35 -11.40 -9.56 -4.99
CA TYR A 35 -10.36 -8.64 -4.56
C TYR A 35 -10.82 -7.21 -4.76
N TYR A 36 -10.55 -6.36 -3.78
CA TYR A 36 -10.87 -4.94 -3.81
C TYR A 36 -9.58 -4.14 -3.60
N LEU A 37 -9.36 -3.14 -4.45
CA LEU A 37 -8.18 -2.29 -4.43
C LEU A 37 -8.58 -0.83 -4.30
N TYR A 38 -7.85 -0.09 -3.46
CA TYR A 38 -8.06 1.32 -3.17
C TYR A 38 -6.76 2.06 -3.45
N ALA A 39 -6.85 3.33 -3.81
CA ALA A 39 -5.71 4.11 -4.26
C ALA A 39 -5.83 5.59 -3.85
N THR A 40 -4.71 6.32 -3.97
CA THR A 40 -4.68 7.78 -3.88
C THR A 40 -5.64 8.42 -4.89
N GLU A 41 -6.22 9.57 -4.51
CA GLU A 41 -7.32 10.20 -5.25
C GLU A 41 -6.99 10.91 -6.56
N ASP A 42 -6.02 10.43 -7.33
CA ASP A 42 -5.62 11.01 -8.62
C ASP A 42 -6.78 11.10 -9.62
N ILE A 43 -7.75 10.17 -9.55
CA ILE A 43 -8.92 10.14 -10.44
C ILE A 43 -10.20 10.61 -9.76
N LYS A 44 -10.43 10.24 -8.50
CA LYS A 44 -11.62 10.55 -7.67
C LYS A 44 -11.29 10.30 -6.19
N ASN A 45 -12.14 10.77 -5.26
CA ASN A 45 -12.01 10.64 -3.79
C ASN A 45 -11.80 9.18 -3.29
N THR A 46 -10.58 8.66 -3.42
CA THR A 46 -10.16 7.27 -3.16
C THR A 46 -10.96 6.24 -3.98
N PRO A 47 -10.57 5.95 -5.24
CA PRO A 47 -11.31 5.02 -6.09
C PRO A 47 -11.23 3.58 -5.58
N ILE A 48 -12.28 2.80 -5.86
CA ILE A 48 -12.39 1.40 -5.48
C ILE A 48 -12.52 0.55 -6.74
N HIS A 49 -11.59 -0.38 -6.91
CA HIS A 49 -11.60 -1.34 -8.00
C HIS A 49 -11.87 -2.74 -7.48
N ARG A 50 -12.58 -3.54 -8.28
CA ARG A 50 -12.87 -4.94 -7.98
C ARG A 50 -12.27 -5.85 -9.04
N SER A 51 -11.71 -6.96 -8.63
CA SER A 51 -11.22 -8.01 -9.53
C SER A 51 -11.53 -9.41 -8.99
N LYS A 52 -11.65 -10.38 -9.89
CA LYS A 52 -11.73 -11.81 -9.55
C LYS A 52 -10.40 -12.53 -9.74
N ASP A 53 -9.50 -11.94 -10.52
CA ASP A 53 -8.33 -12.62 -11.05
C ASP A 53 -7.03 -11.80 -10.94
N LEU A 54 -7.06 -10.68 -10.19
CA LEU A 54 -5.94 -9.76 -9.99
C LEU A 54 -5.45 -9.03 -11.26
N ILE A 55 -5.99 -9.37 -12.44
CA ILE A 55 -5.57 -8.81 -13.73
C ILE A 55 -6.63 -7.87 -14.29
N ASN A 56 -7.88 -8.32 -14.29
CA ASN A 56 -9.00 -7.58 -14.86
C ASN A 56 -9.70 -6.82 -13.73
N TRP A 57 -9.60 -5.50 -13.76
CA TRP A 57 -10.12 -4.60 -12.73
C TRP A 57 -11.28 -3.76 -13.26
N GLU A 58 -12.36 -3.71 -12.49
CA GLU A 58 -13.54 -2.88 -12.73
C GLU A 58 -13.61 -1.78 -11.66
N LEU A 59 -13.75 -0.51 -12.06
CA LEU A 59 -14.04 0.56 -11.12
C LEU A 59 -15.48 0.40 -10.60
N VAL A 60 -15.63 0.15 -9.30
CA VAL A 60 -16.94 -0.10 -8.66
C VAL A 60 -17.45 1.08 -7.84
N GLY A 61 -16.60 2.05 -7.51
CA GLY A 61 -17.01 3.22 -6.74
C GLY A 61 -15.84 4.06 -6.25
N THR A 62 -16.11 4.88 -5.24
CA THR A 62 -15.14 5.66 -4.49
C THR A 62 -15.48 5.54 -3.01
N ALA A 63 -14.48 5.61 -2.13
CA ALA A 63 -14.71 5.54 -0.69
C ALA A 63 -15.57 6.72 -0.21
N PHE A 64 -15.32 7.90 -0.77
CA PHE A 64 -16.05 9.12 -0.42
C PHE A 64 -16.73 9.76 -1.64
N THR A 65 -17.79 10.51 -1.38
CA THR A 65 -18.42 11.47 -2.30
C THR A 65 -17.98 12.88 -1.94
N ASP A 66 -18.39 13.90 -2.69
CA ASP A 66 -18.08 15.29 -2.34
C ASP A 66 -18.74 15.71 -1.02
N GLU A 67 -19.92 15.14 -0.70
CA GLU A 67 -20.67 15.42 0.53
C GLU A 67 -20.13 14.67 1.75
N THR A 68 -19.56 13.48 1.54
CA THR A 68 -19.05 12.60 2.62
C THR A 68 -17.55 12.69 2.80
N ARG A 69 -16.87 13.55 2.03
CA ARG A 69 -15.43 13.76 2.08
C ARG A 69 -15.01 14.28 3.47
N PRO A 70 -13.96 13.69 4.09
CA PRO A 70 -13.34 14.22 5.30
C PRO A 70 -12.75 15.62 5.10
N THR A 71 -12.67 16.42 6.17
CA THR A 71 -12.30 17.86 6.08
C THR A 71 -11.24 18.32 7.08
N PHE A 72 -10.59 17.41 7.82
CA PHE A 72 -9.70 17.78 8.92
C PHE A 72 -8.38 18.46 8.48
N GLU A 73 -7.98 18.29 7.21
CA GLU A 73 -6.92 19.05 6.56
C GLU A 73 -7.49 19.87 5.40
N PRO A 74 -7.65 21.20 5.55
CA PRO A 74 -8.23 22.05 4.51
C PRO A 74 -7.42 22.00 3.20
N ARG A 75 -8.10 21.69 2.09
CA ARG A 75 -7.50 21.45 0.76
C ARG A 75 -6.58 20.23 0.69
N GLY A 76 -6.58 19.39 1.73
CA GLY A 76 -5.83 18.15 1.77
C GLY A 76 -6.39 17.14 0.77
N GLY A 77 -5.49 16.51 0.04
CA GLY A 77 -5.82 15.36 -0.80
C GLY A 77 -5.87 14.07 0.01
N LEU A 78 -6.68 13.09 -0.43
CA LEU A 78 -6.77 11.74 0.15
C LEU A 78 -5.69 10.84 -0.46
N TRP A 79 -4.68 10.49 0.35
CA TRP A 79 -3.50 9.76 -0.11
C TRP A 79 -3.37 8.41 0.60
N ALA A 80 -2.71 7.47 -0.11
CA ALA A 80 -2.21 6.19 0.40
C ALA A 80 -3.18 5.51 1.37
N PRO A 81 -4.39 5.13 0.91
CA PRO A 81 -5.33 4.41 1.74
C PRO A 81 -4.77 3.05 2.17
N ASP A 82 -5.28 2.53 3.28
CA ASP A 82 -5.00 1.18 3.78
C ASP A 82 -6.31 0.51 4.22
N ILE A 83 -6.71 -0.55 3.51
CA ILE A 83 -8.00 -1.23 3.73
C ILE A 83 -7.83 -2.51 4.54
N ASN A 84 -8.62 -2.62 5.61
CA ASN A 84 -8.55 -3.74 6.55
C ASN A 84 -9.94 -4.27 6.88
N TYR A 85 -10.02 -5.52 7.32
CA TYR A 85 -11.25 -6.09 7.87
C TYR A 85 -11.09 -6.31 9.37
N VAL A 86 -11.71 -5.45 10.16
CA VAL A 86 -11.52 -5.36 11.61
C VAL A 86 -12.87 -5.48 12.30
N ASN A 87 -13.00 -6.42 13.24
CA ASN A 87 -14.21 -6.63 14.05
C ASN A 87 -15.52 -6.68 13.24
N GLY A 88 -15.49 -7.34 12.06
CA GLY A 88 -16.66 -7.52 11.22
C GLY A 88 -16.96 -6.37 10.25
N ARG A 89 -16.11 -5.34 10.19
CA ARG A 89 -16.26 -4.17 9.31
C ARG A 89 -15.04 -3.97 8.44
N TYR A 90 -15.24 -3.35 7.29
CA TYR A 90 -14.16 -2.79 6.49
C TYR A 90 -13.74 -1.46 7.11
N VAL A 91 -12.47 -1.34 7.46
CA VAL A 91 -11.85 -0.16 8.05
C VAL A 91 -10.81 0.36 7.08
N LEU A 92 -11.05 1.55 6.55
CA LEU A 92 -10.17 2.25 5.63
C LEU A 92 -9.46 3.35 6.41
N TYR A 93 -8.16 3.19 6.62
CA TYR A 93 -7.33 4.31 7.04
C TYR A 93 -6.93 5.10 5.79
N TYR A 94 -6.81 6.41 5.91
CA TYR A 94 -6.41 7.28 4.81
C TYR A 94 -5.63 8.49 5.32
N SER A 95 -4.72 9.01 4.50
CA SER A 95 -4.02 10.25 4.77
C SER A 95 -4.76 11.44 4.19
N MET A 96 -4.80 12.58 4.88
CA MET A 96 -5.09 13.87 4.26
C MET A 96 -3.89 14.79 4.34
N SER A 97 -3.46 15.30 3.19
CA SER A 97 -2.25 16.11 3.11
C SER A 97 -2.26 17.12 1.96
N VAL A 98 -1.52 18.20 2.13
CA VAL A 98 -1.19 19.16 1.08
C VAL A 98 0.30 19.02 0.80
N TRP A 99 0.71 19.07 -0.47
CA TRP A 99 2.14 19.06 -0.82
C TRP A 99 2.93 20.11 -0.03
N GLY A 100 3.97 19.67 0.68
CA GLY A 100 4.79 20.51 1.58
C GLY A 100 4.18 20.77 2.97
N GLY A 101 2.94 20.35 3.23
CA GLY A 101 2.21 20.49 4.50
C GLY A 101 2.60 19.46 5.56
N GLU A 102 3.89 19.21 5.76
CA GLU A 102 4.41 18.11 6.60
C GLU A 102 3.97 18.17 8.08
N TRP A 103 3.56 19.33 8.59
CA TRP A 103 3.06 19.46 9.97
C TRP A 103 1.54 19.49 10.08
N THR A 104 0.84 19.71 8.97
CA THR A 104 -0.61 19.87 8.96
C THR A 104 -1.31 18.62 8.46
N CYS A 105 -0.65 17.77 7.69
CA CYS A 105 -1.17 16.47 7.28
C CYS A 105 -1.50 15.54 8.46
N GLY A 106 -2.29 14.52 8.22
CA GLY A 106 -2.66 13.54 9.22
C GLY A 106 -3.38 12.32 8.65
N ILE A 107 -3.71 11.40 9.54
CA ILE A 107 -4.38 10.14 9.20
C ILE A 107 -5.78 10.15 9.80
N GLY A 108 -6.76 9.76 9.00
CA GLY A 108 -8.13 9.48 9.43
C GLY A 108 -8.53 8.03 9.20
N VAL A 109 -9.74 7.71 9.64
CA VAL A 109 -10.30 6.36 9.55
C VAL A 109 -11.76 6.43 9.16
N ALA A 110 -12.17 5.55 8.26
CA ALA A 110 -13.55 5.40 7.82
C ALA A 110 -13.96 3.93 7.87
N ILE A 111 -15.27 3.68 8.00
CA ILE A 111 -15.81 2.32 8.12
C ILE A 111 -16.91 2.04 7.11
N ALA A 112 -17.02 0.78 6.68
CA ALA A 112 -18.10 0.28 5.84
C ALA A 112 -18.47 -1.16 6.21
N ASP A 113 -19.72 -1.53 5.96
CA ASP A 113 -20.18 -2.93 6.09
C ASP A 113 -19.82 -3.78 4.87
N LYS A 114 -19.51 -3.13 3.74
CA LYS A 114 -19.18 -3.76 2.45
C LYS A 114 -17.87 -3.19 1.91
N PRO A 115 -17.11 -3.98 1.13
CA PRO A 115 -15.86 -3.49 0.57
C PRO A 115 -16.09 -2.34 -0.43
N GLU A 116 -17.15 -2.34 -1.23
CA GLU A 116 -17.48 -1.21 -2.11
C GLU A 116 -18.04 0.03 -1.38
N GLY A 117 -18.15 0.00 -0.05
CA GLY A 117 -18.75 1.07 0.73
C GLY A 117 -20.30 1.01 0.78
N PRO A 118 -20.97 2.14 1.08
CA PRO A 118 -20.38 3.46 1.32
C PRO A 118 -19.53 3.48 2.59
N PHE A 119 -18.43 4.24 2.58
CA PHE A 119 -17.62 4.48 3.78
C PHE A 119 -18.16 5.68 4.55
N THR A 120 -18.19 5.55 5.87
CA THR A 120 -18.54 6.63 6.80
C THR A 120 -17.27 7.09 7.50
N ASP A 121 -16.87 8.34 7.26
CA ASP A 121 -15.77 8.99 7.98
C ASP A 121 -16.01 8.98 9.50
N GLN A 122 -15.00 8.57 10.27
CA GLN A 122 -14.99 8.64 11.74
C GLN A 122 -14.12 9.79 12.26
N GLY A 123 -13.50 10.55 11.36
CA GLY A 123 -12.60 11.65 11.64
C GLY A 123 -11.13 11.23 11.65
N LYS A 124 -10.28 12.20 12.00
CA LYS A 124 -8.84 11.95 12.14
C LYS A 124 -8.54 11.06 13.35
N LEU A 125 -7.57 10.17 13.20
CA LEU A 125 -6.85 9.59 14.33
C LEU A 125 -5.95 10.66 14.96
N PHE A 126 -5.19 11.38 14.13
CA PHE A 126 -4.28 12.44 14.54
C PHE A 126 -3.79 13.24 13.33
N ARG A 127 -3.24 14.44 13.61
CA ARG A 127 -2.42 15.21 12.67
C ARG A 127 -0.96 15.23 13.12
N SER A 128 -0.06 15.52 12.19
CA SER A 128 1.39 15.58 12.40
C SER A 128 1.79 16.52 13.54
N ASN A 129 1.13 17.67 13.65
CA ASN A 129 1.32 18.64 14.75
C ASN A 129 0.72 18.19 16.10
N GLU A 130 -0.18 17.21 16.11
CA GLU A 130 -0.79 16.66 17.34
C GLU A 130 0.01 15.49 17.89
N ILE A 131 0.50 14.62 17.01
CA ILE A 131 1.32 13.46 17.38
C ILE A 131 2.81 13.79 17.50
N ASP A 132 3.21 15.01 17.10
CA ASP A 132 4.59 15.49 17.05
C ASP A 132 5.50 14.57 16.20
N VAL A 133 5.05 14.28 14.97
CA VAL A 133 5.80 13.56 13.94
C VAL A 133 5.54 14.23 12.61
N LYS A 134 6.60 14.70 11.96
CA LYS A 134 6.51 15.31 10.62
C LYS A 134 6.08 14.27 9.59
N ASN A 135 5.27 14.73 8.64
CA ASN A 135 4.82 14.00 7.47
C ASN A 135 4.15 12.67 7.83
N SER A 136 3.18 12.75 8.75
CA SER A 136 2.40 11.61 9.20
C SER A 136 1.33 11.21 8.20
N ILE A 137 1.75 10.46 7.19
CA ILE A 137 0.94 9.87 6.12
C ILE A 137 1.35 8.40 5.89
N ASP A 138 0.79 7.74 4.89
CA ASP A 138 1.18 6.40 4.41
C ASP A 138 1.08 5.33 5.49
N GLN A 139 -0.13 5.22 6.05
CA GLN A 139 -0.40 4.32 7.15
C GLN A 139 -0.62 2.87 6.72
N PHE A 140 -0.28 1.94 7.63
CA PHE A 140 -0.46 0.50 7.49
C PHE A 140 -0.87 -0.12 8.83
N TYR A 141 -1.94 -0.90 8.79
CA TYR A 141 -2.50 -1.59 9.94
C TYR A 141 -1.99 -3.03 10.05
N ILE A 142 -1.76 -3.48 11.29
CA ILE A 142 -1.48 -4.89 11.57
C ILE A 142 -1.93 -5.29 12.96
N GLU A 143 -2.35 -6.56 13.11
CA GLU A 143 -2.64 -7.18 14.40
C GLU A 143 -1.51 -8.12 14.84
N GLU A 144 -1.13 -8.05 16.11
CA GLU A 144 -0.18 -8.97 16.72
C GLU A 144 -0.51 -9.21 18.20
N GLY A 145 -0.60 -10.48 18.60
CA GLY A 145 -0.85 -10.85 19.99
C GLY A 145 -2.18 -10.31 20.56
N GLY A 146 -3.22 -10.18 19.72
CA GLY A 146 -4.52 -9.62 20.09
C GLY A 146 -4.57 -8.10 20.20
N LYS A 147 -3.49 -7.41 19.84
CA LYS A 147 -3.39 -5.95 19.79
C LYS A 147 -3.36 -5.44 18.36
N LYS A 148 -3.76 -4.19 18.18
CA LYS A 148 -3.84 -3.50 16.91
C LYS A 148 -2.79 -2.40 16.86
N TYR A 149 -2.08 -2.29 15.75
CA TYR A 149 -1.03 -1.31 15.56
C TYR A 149 -1.20 -0.58 14.24
N LEU A 150 -0.87 0.71 14.26
CA LEU A 150 -0.70 1.52 13.06
C LEU A 150 0.78 1.79 12.89
N PHE A 151 1.31 1.46 11.72
CA PHE A 151 2.61 1.89 11.22
C PHE A 151 2.40 3.03 10.24
N TRP A 152 3.27 4.04 10.20
CA TRP A 152 3.12 5.15 9.26
C TRP A 152 4.43 5.92 9.05
N GLY A 153 4.45 6.82 8.06
CA GLY A 153 5.47 7.85 7.91
C GLY A 153 6.02 7.96 6.48
N SER A 154 6.52 9.15 6.15
CA SER A 154 7.17 9.44 4.86
C SER A 154 8.38 10.37 5.03
N PHE A 155 9.58 9.88 4.69
CA PHE A 155 10.89 10.57 4.65
C PHE A 155 11.34 11.32 5.95
N ARG A 156 10.67 11.04 7.07
CA ARG A 156 10.91 11.64 8.41
C ARG A 156 11.01 10.58 9.51
N GLY A 157 11.21 9.33 9.11
CA GLY A 157 11.12 8.16 9.97
C GLY A 157 9.83 7.39 9.71
N LEU A 158 9.89 6.06 9.86
CA LEU A 158 8.69 5.24 9.98
C LEU A 158 8.42 5.02 11.46
N TYR A 159 7.16 5.10 11.87
CA TYR A 159 6.72 5.01 13.26
C TYR A 159 5.66 3.94 13.42
N ALA A 160 5.46 3.49 14.67
CA ALA A 160 4.42 2.56 15.08
C ALA A 160 3.74 3.04 16.36
N ILE A 161 2.44 2.79 16.51
CA ILE A 161 1.66 3.12 17.71
C ILE A 161 0.52 2.11 17.90
N GLU A 162 0.15 1.83 19.14
CA GLU A 162 -0.97 0.95 19.48
C GLU A 162 -2.31 1.69 19.28
N LEU A 163 -3.26 1.02 18.62
CA LEU A 163 -4.64 1.47 18.43
C LEU A 163 -5.56 0.90 19.51
N SER A 164 -6.75 1.48 19.66
CA SER A 164 -7.85 0.92 20.45
C SER A 164 -8.27 -0.46 19.93
N ASP A 165 -9.01 -1.21 20.75
CA ASP A 165 -9.47 -2.57 20.40
C ASP A 165 -10.40 -2.61 19.17
N ASP A 166 -11.07 -1.50 18.86
CA ASP A 166 -11.87 -1.34 17.63
C ASP A 166 -11.06 -0.83 16.43
N GLY A 167 -9.81 -0.41 16.64
CA GLY A 167 -8.94 0.17 15.61
C GLY A 167 -9.29 1.60 15.22
N LEU A 168 -10.29 2.23 15.85
CA LEU A 168 -10.84 3.51 15.39
C LEU A 168 -10.24 4.74 16.10
N SER A 169 -9.37 4.54 17.09
CA SER A 169 -8.63 5.61 17.75
C SER A 169 -7.25 5.14 18.18
N LEU A 170 -6.37 6.08 18.56
CA LEU A 170 -5.18 5.73 19.30
C LEU A 170 -5.57 5.13 20.66
N LYS A 171 -4.81 4.15 21.15
CA LYS A 171 -5.01 3.65 22.51
C LYS A 171 -4.59 4.72 23.51
N PRO A 172 -5.41 5.03 24.55
CA PRO A 172 -5.04 6.00 25.56
C PRO A 172 -3.70 5.69 26.22
N GLY A 173 -2.79 6.66 26.22
CA GLY A 173 -1.45 6.50 26.79
C GLY A 173 -0.47 5.67 25.94
N ALA A 174 -0.83 5.29 24.72
CA ALA A 174 0.13 4.66 23.82
C ALA A 174 1.24 5.63 23.43
N GLU A 175 2.47 5.11 23.41
CA GLU A 175 3.64 5.85 22.98
C GLU A 175 4.01 5.44 21.56
N LYS A 176 4.29 6.45 20.71
CA LYS A 176 4.85 6.22 19.38
C LYS A 176 6.28 5.69 19.49
N ARG A 177 6.67 4.79 18.59
CA ARG A 177 8.05 4.30 18.44
C ARG A 177 8.51 4.48 17.00
N GLN A 178 9.69 5.06 16.78
CA GLN A 178 10.32 5.03 15.46
C GLN A 178 10.91 3.64 15.18
N VAL A 179 10.62 3.08 14.01
CA VAL A 179 10.99 1.70 13.61
C VAL A 179 11.93 1.66 12.40
N ALA A 180 12.03 2.74 11.62
CA ALA A 180 13.02 2.89 10.55
C ALA A 180 13.47 4.36 10.37
N GLY A 181 14.55 4.53 9.61
CA GLY A 181 15.21 5.80 9.33
C GLY A 181 14.42 6.71 8.38
N THR A 182 15.06 7.77 7.92
CA THR A 182 14.41 8.87 7.19
C THR A 182 14.38 8.71 5.67
N ALA A 183 14.86 7.58 5.13
CA ALA A 183 14.87 7.35 3.68
C ALA A 183 13.55 6.83 3.12
N TYR A 184 12.60 6.44 3.98
CA TYR A 184 11.49 5.54 3.62
C TYR A 184 10.12 6.21 3.69
N GLU A 185 9.19 5.71 2.87
CA GLU A 185 7.74 5.93 2.96
C GLU A 185 6.96 4.68 2.50
N GLY A 186 5.63 4.69 2.57
CA GLY A 186 4.79 3.58 2.07
C GLY A 186 5.07 2.25 2.77
N VAL A 187 5.02 2.24 4.10
CA VAL A 187 5.34 1.04 4.91
C VAL A 187 4.30 -0.07 4.69
N TYR A 188 4.77 -1.30 4.49
CA TYR A 188 3.95 -2.51 4.51
C TYR A 188 4.73 -3.63 5.21
N ILE A 189 4.09 -4.36 6.12
CA ILE A 189 4.76 -5.45 6.86
C ILE A 189 4.13 -6.80 6.55
N HIS A 190 4.92 -7.71 5.99
CA HIS A 190 4.51 -9.09 5.71
C HIS A 190 5.13 -10.06 6.73
N LYS A 191 4.32 -10.92 7.36
CA LYS A 191 4.82 -11.96 8.29
C LYS A 191 4.98 -13.29 7.56
N ARG A 192 6.20 -13.85 7.55
CA ARG A 192 6.51 -15.14 6.91
C ARG A 192 7.66 -15.85 7.60
N ASN A 193 7.53 -17.15 7.85
CA ASN A 193 8.59 -18.02 8.39
C ASN A 193 9.26 -17.46 9.67
N GLY A 194 8.46 -16.88 10.57
CA GLY A 194 8.94 -16.30 11.83
C GLY A 194 9.65 -14.95 11.69
N PHE A 195 9.63 -14.34 10.51
CA PHE A 195 10.11 -12.98 10.27
C PHE A 195 8.97 -12.03 9.90
N TYR A 196 9.17 -10.76 10.21
CA TYR A 196 8.46 -9.62 9.68
C TYR A 196 9.32 -8.97 8.60
N TYR A 197 8.79 -8.79 7.41
CA TYR A 197 9.43 -8.11 6.29
C TYR A 197 8.80 -6.73 6.14
N MET A 198 9.55 -5.68 6.47
CA MET A 198 9.13 -4.31 6.25
C MET A 198 9.51 -3.91 4.84
N PHE A 199 8.52 -3.90 3.96
CA PHE A 199 8.60 -3.23 2.68
C PHE A 199 8.39 -1.74 2.88
N ALA A 200 9.10 -0.96 2.09
CA ALA A 200 8.96 0.48 2.00
C ALA A 200 9.44 0.95 0.64
N SER A 201 9.29 2.23 0.34
CA SER A 201 9.85 2.85 -0.85
C SER A 201 10.82 3.98 -0.52
N ILE A 202 11.82 4.16 -1.38
CA ILE A 202 12.81 5.24 -1.27
C ILE A 202 12.86 6.04 -2.59
N GLY A 203 13.42 7.25 -2.54
CA GLY A 203 13.56 8.11 -3.73
C GLY A 203 12.29 8.90 -4.05
N SER A 204 12.21 9.50 -5.24
CA SER A 204 11.08 10.35 -5.62
C SER A 204 10.00 9.58 -6.39
N CYS A 205 8.76 9.53 -5.86
CA CYS A 205 7.59 8.90 -6.51
C CYS A 205 7.06 9.69 -7.71
N CYS A 206 7.09 11.01 -7.60
CA CYS A 206 6.08 11.86 -8.23
C CYS A 206 6.69 12.91 -9.19
N GLU A 207 7.81 12.56 -9.83
CA GLU A 207 8.54 13.41 -10.78
C GLU A 207 8.41 12.91 -12.25
N GLY A 208 7.39 12.09 -12.52
CA GLY A 208 7.15 11.50 -13.84
C GLY A 208 8.33 10.63 -14.29
N LEU A 209 8.90 10.92 -15.46
CA LEU A 209 10.05 10.16 -15.97
C LEU A 209 11.33 10.32 -15.14
N LYS A 210 11.40 11.34 -14.26
CA LYS A 210 12.53 11.56 -13.37
C LYS A 210 12.40 10.83 -12.04
N SER A 211 11.26 10.18 -11.78
CA SER A 211 11.03 9.43 -10.54
C SER A 211 12.12 8.39 -10.32
N THR A 212 12.77 8.49 -9.15
CA THR A 212 13.82 7.56 -8.71
C THR A 212 13.29 6.45 -7.80
N TYR A 213 11.98 6.45 -7.58
CA TYR A 213 11.29 5.54 -6.68
C TYR A 213 11.62 4.06 -6.91
N THR A 214 11.86 3.34 -5.82
CA THR A 214 12.13 1.89 -5.83
C THR A 214 11.63 1.26 -4.54
N THR A 215 11.12 0.03 -4.62
CA THR A 215 10.66 -0.74 -3.45
C THR A 215 11.84 -1.47 -2.82
N VAL A 216 11.91 -1.39 -1.50
CA VAL A 216 12.98 -1.94 -0.69
C VAL A 216 12.43 -2.76 0.46
N VAL A 217 13.26 -3.60 1.07
CA VAL A 217 12.87 -4.45 2.19
C VAL A 217 13.98 -4.60 3.22
N GLY A 218 13.60 -4.66 4.50
CA GLY A 218 14.39 -5.24 5.58
C GLY A 218 13.55 -6.23 6.37
N ARG A 219 14.18 -7.08 7.19
CA ARG A 219 13.42 -8.05 8.01
C ARG A 219 13.84 -8.07 9.47
N SER A 220 12.92 -8.47 10.34
CA SER A 220 13.16 -8.65 11.77
C SER A 220 12.44 -9.87 12.31
N LYS A 221 12.84 -10.36 13.48
CA LYS A 221 12.08 -11.36 14.25
C LYS A 221 11.06 -10.73 15.20
N ASP A 222 11.11 -9.41 15.37
CA ASP A 222 10.20 -8.62 16.20
C ASP A 222 9.47 -7.62 15.29
N LEU A 223 8.15 -7.49 15.48
CA LEU A 223 7.31 -6.57 14.71
C LEU A 223 7.83 -5.11 14.78
N PHE A 224 8.46 -4.72 15.88
CA PHE A 224 8.99 -3.37 16.07
C PHE A 224 10.47 -3.22 15.68
N GLY A 225 11.06 -4.26 15.09
CA GLY A 225 12.44 -4.26 14.66
C GLY A 225 13.45 -4.66 15.75
N PRO A 226 14.75 -4.44 15.51
CA PRO A 226 15.32 -3.75 14.35
C PRO A 226 15.10 -4.54 13.06
N TYR A 227 14.73 -3.83 11.99
CA TYR A 227 14.68 -4.39 10.63
C TYR A 227 16.05 -4.28 9.99
N LEU A 228 16.59 -5.41 9.52
CA LEU A 228 17.95 -5.52 9.02
C LEU A 228 17.97 -5.97 7.55
N ASP A 229 19.03 -5.61 6.83
CA ASP A 229 19.36 -6.15 5.50
C ASP A 229 20.09 -7.51 5.60
N LYS A 230 20.52 -8.09 4.46
CA LYS A 230 21.24 -9.38 4.46
C LYS A 230 22.61 -9.32 5.13
N GLN A 231 23.21 -8.14 5.25
CA GLN A 231 24.50 -7.91 5.91
C GLN A 231 24.35 -7.56 7.39
N GLY A 232 23.12 -7.55 7.92
CA GLY A 232 22.83 -7.24 9.31
C GLY A 232 22.85 -5.75 9.63
N ARG A 233 22.80 -4.87 8.62
CA ARG A 233 22.75 -3.42 8.80
C ARG A 233 21.31 -2.94 8.94
N SER A 234 21.10 -1.88 9.71
CA SER A 234 19.78 -1.44 10.15
C SER A 234 19.06 -0.54 9.16
N MET A 235 17.75 -0.74 8.98
CA MET A 235 16.87 0.24 8.34
C MET A 235 16.77 1.54 9.13
N MET A 236 17.13 1.57 10.42
CA MET A 236 17.26 2.84 11.15
C MET A 236 18.36 3.73 10.56
N ASP A 237 19.42 3.10 10.02
CA ASP A 237 20.56 3.75 9.38
C ASP A 237 20.41 3.77 7.83
N ASN A 238 19.18 3.60 7.35
CA ASN A 238 18.82 3.57 5.93
C ASN A 238 19.42 2.42 5.10
N HIS A 239 19.78 1.30 5.73
CA HIS A 239 20.22 0.08 5.03
C HIS A 239 19.04 -0.87 4.73
N HIS A 240 19.02 -1.45 3.53
CA HIS A 240 17.93 -2.27 3.03
C HIS A 240 18.36 -3.10 1.80
N GLU A 241 17.53 -4.05 1.40
CA GLU A 241 17.63 -4.75 0.12
C GLU A 241 16.69 -4.10 -0.90
N VAL A 242 17.10 -3.98 -2.17
CA VAL A 242 16.21 -3.53 -3.26
C VAL A 242 15.40 -4.73 -3.76
N VAL A 243 14.08 -4.58 -3.83
CA VAL A 243 13.16 -5.62 -4.32
C VAL A 243 12.88 -5.44 -5.81
N ILE A 244 12.60 -4.20 -6.23
CA ILE A 244 12.26 -3.87 -7.61
C ILE A 244 12.65 -2.43 -7.94
N GLY A 245 13.39 -2.27 -9.04
CA GLY A 245 13.77 -1.00 -9.63
C GLY A 245 13.24 -0.83 -11.06
N LYS A 246 13.61 0.29 -11.69
CA LYS A 246 13.16 0.65 -13.04
C LYS A 246 13.69 -0.26 -14.15
N ASN A 247 13.04 -0.22 -15.30
CA ASN A 247 13.59 -0.69 -16.58
C ASN A 247 13.35 0.37 -17.68
N GLU A 248 13.54 -0.02 -18.95
CA GLU A 248 13.36 0.89 -20.09
C GLU A 248 11.91 1.34 -20.33
N GLN A 249 10.93 0.59 -19.83
CA GLN A 249 9.49 0.87 -20.05
C GLN A 249 8.78 1.46 -18.83
N PHE A 250 9.33 1.27 -17.63
CA PHE A 250 8.71 1.68 -16.38
C PHE A 250 9.74 2.24 -15.40
N VAL A 251 9.44 3.40 -14.81
CA VAL A 251 10.25 4.07 -13.79
C VAL A 251 9.45 4.35 -12.53
N GLY A 252 10.10 4.65 -11.42
CA GLY A 252 9.42 5.01 -10.17
C GLY A 252 8.57 3.87 -9.58
N THR A 253 9.15 2.69 -9.43
CA THR A 253 8.45 1.46 -8.98
C THR A 253 8.33 1.42 -7.47
N GLY A 254 7.16 1.74 -6.90
CA GLY A 254 7.02 1.76 -5.44
C GLY A 254 5.61 1.91 -4.92
N HIS A 255 5.54 2.17 -3.62
CA HIS A 255 4.35 2.15 -2.78
C HIS A 255 3.54 0.88 -3.00
N ASN A 256 4.11 -0.25 -2.58
CA ASN A 256 3.50 -1.55 -2.82
C ASN A 256 2.28 -1.78 -1.92
N SER A 257 1.37 -2.64 -2.40
CA SER A 257 0.26 -3.16 -1.62
C SER A 257 0.69 -4.30 -0.71
N GLU A 258 -0.30 -4.85 -0.01
CA GLU A 258 -0.25 -6.14 0.64
C GLU A 258 0.07 -7.25 -0.37
N ILE A 259 0.77 -8.28 0.10
CA ILE A 259 1.04 -9.49 -0.68
C ILE A 259 -0.22 -10.34 -0.72
N VAL A 260 -0.65 -10.68 -1.93
CA VAL A 260 -1.74 -11.62 -2.17
C VAL A 260 -1.19 -12.97 -2.60
N GLN A 261 -1.66 -14.02 -1.95
CA GLN A 261 -1.30 -15.38 -2.32
C GLN A 261 -2.37 -16.00 -3.23
N ASP A 262 -1.92 -16.63 -4.32
CA ASP A 262 -2.76 -17.35 -5.26
C ASP A 262 -3.05 -18.80 -4.79
N SER A 263 -3.94 -19.53 -5.49
CA SER A 263 -4.33 -20.89 -5.08
C SER A 263 -3.22 -21.94 -5.19
N LYS A 264 -2.07 -21.59 -5.80
CA LYS A 264 -0.86 -22.41 -5.85
C LYS A 264 0.21 -21.98 -4.85
N GLY A 265 -0.10 -21.05 -3.95
CA GLY A 265 0.84 -20.58 -2.94
C GLY A 265 1.90 -19.60 -3.47
N LYS A 266 1.69 -19.02 -4.66
CA LYS A 266 2.57 -17.96 -5.18
C LYS A 266 2.13 -16.62 -4.61
N ASP A 267 3.11 -15.85 -4.17
CA ASP A 267 2.91 -14.51 -3.65
C ASP A 267 2.98 -13.48 -4.78
N TRP A 268 2.07 -12.52 -4.74
CA TRP A 268 1.92 -11.46 -5.74
C TRP A 268 1.83 -10.12 -5.04
N ILE A 269 2.40 -9.09 -5.67
CA ILE A 269 2.44 -7.74 -5.11
C ILE A 269 2.00 -6.73 -6.15
N PHE A 270 1.14 -5.80 -5.75
CA PHE A 270 0.85 -4.61 -6.54
C PHE A 270 1.74 -3.47 -6.10
N TYR A 271 2.00 -2.57 -7.03
CA TYR A 271 2.73 -1.34 -6.79
C TYR A 271 2.42 -0.41 -7.96
N HIS A 272 2.78 0.86 -7.86
CA HIS A 272 2.63 1.77 -8.98
C HIS A 272 3.96 2.01 -9.69
N ALA A 273 3.89 2.42 -10.96
CA ALA A 273 5.03 2.90 -11.73
C ALA A 273 4.60 3.96 -12.73
N VAL A 274 5.55 4.68 -13.33
CA VAL A 274 5.30 5.58 -14.46
C VAL A 274 5.73 4.87 -15.75
N SER A 275 4.80 4.76 -16.71
CA SER A 275 5.12 4.25 -18.05
C SER A 275 5.94 5.28 -18.83
N VAL A 276 7.03 4.83 -19.45
CA VAL A 276 7.87 5.67 -20.32
C VAL A 276 7.12 6.11 -21.57
N ASP A 277 6.32 5.21 -22.15
CA ASP A 277 5.54 5.47 -23.37
C ASP A 277 4.33 6.38 -23.11
N ASN A 278 3.75 6.32 -21.91
CA ASN A 278 2.60 7.14 -21.50
C ASN A 278 2.76 7.67 -20.06
N PRO A 279 3.58 8.72 -19.85
CA PRO A 279 3.89 9.24 -18.52
C PRO A 279 2.78 10.15 -17.96
N LYS A 280 1.52 9.71 -18.03
CA LYS A 280 0.32 10.44 -17.62
C LYS A 280 -0.27 9.92 -16.30
N GLY A 281 0.59 9.79 -15.29
CA GLY A 281 0.24 9.28 -13.97
C GLY A 281 1.00 8.02 -13.59
N ARG A 282 0.60 7.43 -12.46
CA ARG A 282 1.22 6.25 -11.85
C ARG A 282 0.32 5.04 -12.08
N VAL A 283 0.67 4.17 -13.03
CA VAL A 283 -0.13 3.00 -13.45
C VAL A 283 0.01 1.84 -12.47
N LEU A 284 -1.01 0.97 -12.39
CA LEU A 284 -1.00 -0.21 -11.52
C LEU A 284 -0.21 -1.35 -12.15
N MET A 285 0.78 -1.84 -11.41
CA MET A 285 1.63 -2.95 -11.80
C MET A 285 1.33 -4.17 -10.92
N LEU A 286 1.61 -5.35 -11.44
CA LEU A 286 1.54 -6.61 -10.72
C LEU A 286 2.78 -7.44 -11.06
N ASP A 287 3.45 -7.99 -10.05
CA ASP A 287 4.52 -8.96 -10.24
C ASP A 287 4.50 -10.06 -9.16
N GLN A 288 5.05 -11.22 -9.52
CA GLN A 288 5.22 -12.32 -8.59
C GLN A 288 6.39 -12.04 -7.65
N VAL A 289 6.13 -12.10 -6.34
CA VAL A 289 7.18 -12.14 -5.31
C VAL A 289 7.69 -13.57 -5.20
N ARG A 290 8.99 -13.74 -5.41
CA ARG A 290 9.70 -15.01 -5.22
C ARG A 290 10.57 -14.92 -3.99
N TRP A 291 10.88 -16.08 -3.41
CA TRP A 291 11.63 -16.17 -2.16
C TRP A 291 12.85 -17.06 -2.34
N GLU A 292 14.02 -16.53 -2.00
CA GLU A 292 15.27 -17.29 -1.97
C GLU A 292 15.96 -17.06 -0.62
N ASN A 293 16.27 -18.15 0.10
CA ASN A 293 16.83 -18.07 1.46
C ASN A 293 16.01 -17.15 2.40
N ASP A 294 14.68 -17.21 2.29
CA ASP A 294 13.73 -16.35 2.99
C ASP A 294 13.91 -14.85 2.72
N TRP A 295 14.38 -14.46 1.54
CA TRP A 295 14.38 -13.07 1.09
C TRP A 295 13.52 -12.89 -0.15
N PRO A 296 12.64 -11.87 -0.18
CA PRO A 296 11.79 -11.61 -1.32
C PRO A 296 12.59 -10.98 -2.46
N TYR A 297 12.26 -11.35 -3.69
CA TYR A 297 12.78 -10.73 -4.90
C TYR A 297 11.77 -10.84 -6.03
N ILE A 298 11.82 -9.90 -6.97
CA ILE A 298 11.11 -10.01 -8.25
C ILE A 298 12.11 -10.49 -9.31
N ALA A 299 11.66 -11.37 -10.21
CA ALA A 299 12.53 -11.95 -11.24
C ALA A 299 13.15 -10.84 -12.11
N GLY A 300 14.49 -10.80 -12.18
CA GLY A 300 15.22 -9.74 -12.88
C GLY A 300 15.25 -8.38 -12.18
N GLY A 301 14.64 -8.26 -10.99
CA GLY A 301 14.64 -7.03 -10.18
C GLY A 301 13.94 -5.83 -10.81
N THR A 302 13.11 -6.05 -11.83
CA THR A 302 12.41 -4.98 -12.58
C THR A 302 11.00 -5.44 -12.97
N PRO A 303 10.07 -4.52 -13.32
CA PRO A 303 8.71 -4.86 -13.73
C PRO A 303 8.68 -5.84 -14.88
N SER A 304 7.84 -6.87 -14.81
CA SER A 304 7.63 -7.75 -15.95
C SER A 304 6.84 -7.05 -17.05
N LEU A 305 7.24 -7.26 -18.31
CA LEU A 305 6.46 -6.79 -19.48
C LEU A 305 5.35 -7.80 -19.83
N LYS A 306 5.63 -9.06 -19.52
CA LYS A 306 4.74 -10.22 -19.69
C LYS A 306 5.13 -11.27 -18.66
N ALA A 307 4.15 -11.84 -17.96
CA ALA A 307 4.38 -12.89 -16.98
C ALA A 307 3.20 -13.88 -16.97
N ASP A 308 3.40 -15.05 -16.34
CA ASP A 308 2.34 -16.03 -16.11
C ASP A 308 1.24 -15.43 -15.23
N ARG A 309 -0.02 -15.79 -15.46
CA ARG A 309 -1.14 -15.31 -14.64
C ARG A 309 -1.13 -15.93 -13.23
N PRO A 310 -1.63 -15.20 -12.22
CA PRO A 310 -2.01 -15.81 -10.95
C PRO A 310 -3.09 -16.89 -11.15
N VAL A 311 -3.15 -17.86 -10.25
CA VAL A 311 -4.11 -18.98 -10.30
C VAL A 311 -5.15 -18.84 -9.19
N PHE A 312 -6.44 -19.03 -9.50
CA PHE A 312 -7.54 -18.92 -8.54
C PHE A 312 -8.33 -20.22 -8.47
#